data_AF-A0AAJ7J527-F1
#
_entry.id   AF-A0AAJ7J527-F1
#
_cell.length_a   1.000
_cell.length_b   1.000
_cell.length_c   1.000
_cell.angle_alpha   90.00
_cell.angle_beta   90.00
_cell.angle_gamma   90.00
#
_symmetry.space_group_name_H-M   'P 1'
#
loop_
_entity.id
_entity.type
_entity.pdbx_description
1 polymer ?
#
loop_
_entity_poly.entity_id
_entity_poly.type
_entity_poly.pdbx_seq_one_letter_code
_entity_poly.pdbx_strand_id
1 'polypeptide(L)'
;MNFFKMNLHKLRSYRFTLRWSSSLNNTLNATTEKTNELNKPKAFERWATYWRNLFKDYKEAALDAAKDCKEHPLKASTYISILAAGVYLNRCNPTESSFKEELLQNTIKIMQVGQNVRNPITENYVKWLGQCYNEGIVRRLNLGIISFIWLDDYDEMCALYKAICPYLKVRYLTFHKRVIDIGFMDKWWVLDNKMKDYDVNEAEFHGRVMQLSN
;
A
#
# COMPACT_ATOMS: atom_id res chain seq x y z
N MET A 1 47.30 -6.79 -91.78
CA MET A 1 46.65 -7.76 -92.69
C MET A 1 46.07 -8.88 -91.84
N ASN A 2 44.77 -9.14 -92.01
CA ASN A 2 43.98 -10.29 -91.57
C ASN A 2 43.64 -10.42 -90.07
N PHE A 3 42.42 -10.11 -89.65
CA PHE A 3 41.19 -10.92 -89.72
C PHE A 3 41.24 -12.19 -88.84
N PHE A 4 40.61 -12.14 -87.67
CA PHE A 4 39.92 -13.30 -87.12
C PHE A 4 38.57 -12.88 -86.52
N LYS A 5 37.53 -13.03 -87.34
CA LYS A 5 36.12 -13.02 -86.95
C LYS A 5 35.89 -14.12 -85.92
N MET A 6 35.60 -13.78 -84.67
CA MET A 6 35.08 -14.74 -83.69
C MET A 6 33.59 -14.48 -83.43
N ASN A 7 32.80 -15.22 -84.22
CA ASN A 7 31.43 -15.70 -84.04
C ASN A 7 30.59 -15.18 -82.85
N LEU A 8 29.67 -14.23 -83.14
CA LEU A 8 28.66 -13.70 -82.20
C LEU A 8 27.59 -14.73 -81.75
N HIS A 9 27.57 -15.95 -82.31
CA HIS A 9 26.50 -16.91 -82.03
C HIS A 9 26.66 -17.66 -80.69
N LYS A 10 27.87 -17.66 -80.09
CA LYS A 10 28.09 -18.29 -78.76
C LYS A 10 27.71 -17.39 -77.59
N LEU A 11 27.74 -16.06 -77.72
CA LEU A 11 27.42 -15.12 -76.64
C LEU A 11 25.91 -14.99 -76.34
N ARG A 12 25.03 -15.48 -77.22
CA ARG A 12 23.57 -15.42 -77.05
C ARG A 12 23.04 -16.49 -76.10
N SER A 13 23.75 -17.62 -75.96
CA SER A 13 23.38 -18.73 -75.07
C SER A 13 23.59 -18.39 -73.58
N TYR A 14 24.73 -17.76 -73.25
CA TYR A 14 25.08 -17.39 -71.86
C TYR A 14 24.16 -16.32 -71.25
N ARG A 15 23.57 -15.45 -72.07
CA ARG A 15 22.57 -14.46 -71.60
C ARG A 15 21.25 -15.10 -71.20
N PHE A 16 20.89 -16.25 -71.79
CA PHE A 16 19.64 -16.94 -71.47
C PHE A 16 19.72 -17.66 -70.12
N THR A 17 20.88 -18.25 -69.80
CA THR A 17 21.10 -18.93 -68.50
C THR A 17 21.20 -17.95 -67.33
N LEU A 18 21.81 -16.76 -67.53
CA LEU A 18 21.84 -15.68 -66.52
C LEU A 18 20.46 -15.07 -66.24
N ARG A 19 19.61 -14.94 -67.27
CA ARG A 19 18.24 -14.44 -67.10
C ARG A 19 17.35 -15.44 -66.35
N TRP A 20 17.57 -16.74 -66.55
CA TRP A 20 16.88 -17.79 -65.80
C TRP A 20 17.33 -17.84 -64.33
N SER A 21 18.64 -17.71 -64.03
CA SER A 21 19.11 -17.73 -62.63
C SER A 21 18.64 -16.51 -61.83
N SER A 22 18.66 -15.31 -62.44
CA SER A 22 18.15 -14.09 -61.80
C SER A 22 16.64 -14.14 -61.56
N SER A 23 15.87 -14.72 -62.50
CA SER A 23 14.43 -14.93 -62.32
C SER A 23 14.13 -15.94 -61.22
N LEU A 24 14.90 -17.04 -61.14
CA LEU A 24 14.75 -18.03 -60.07
C LEU A 24 15.10 -17.45 -58.70
N ASN A 25 16.18 -16.68 -58.61
CA ASN A 25 16.57 -15.99 -57.38
C ASN A 25 15.50 -14.98 -56.92
N ASN A 26 14.92 -14.21 -57.85
CA ASN A 26 13.83 -13.30 -57.51
C ASN A 26 12.57 -14.03 -57.06
N THR A 27 12.22 -15.17 -57.68
CA THR A 27 11.07 -15.98 -57.24
C THR A 27 11.32 -16.65 -55.90
N LEU A 28 12.55 -17.12 -55.64
CA LEU A 28 12.95 -17.71 -54.36
C LEU A 28 12.90 -16.67 -53.26
N ASN A 29 13.45 -15.48 -53.50
CA ASN A 29 13.41 -14.35 -52.58
C ASN A 29 11.96 -13.91 -52.28
N ALA A 30 11.10 -13.84 -53.30
CA ALA A 30 9.69 -13.51 -53.13
C ALA A 30 8.91 -14.61 -52.39
N THR A 31 9.24 -15.89 -52.58
CA THR A 31 8.68 -16.98 -51.76
C THR A 31 9.19 -16.95 -50.33
N THR A 32 10.46 -16.62 -50.09
CA THR A 32 11.02 -16.49 -48.72
C THR A 32 10.40 -15.31 -47.96
N GLU A 33 10.16 -14.18 -48.63
CA GLU A 33 9.44 -13.04 -48.04
C GLU A 33 7.99 -13.41 -47.73
N LYS A 34 7.28 -14.08 -48.65
CA LYS A 34 5.90 -14.55 -48.42
C LYS A 34 5.79 -15.59 -47.29
N THR A 35 6.77 -16.49 -47.14
CA THR A 35 6.80 -17.44 -46.02
C THR A 35 7.11 -16.76 -44.68
N ASN A 36 7.85 -15.65 -44.68
CA ASN A 36 8.12 -14.86 -43.48
C ASN A 36 6.89 -14.03 -43.06
N GLU A 37 6.10 -13.54 -44.02
CA GLU A 37 4.84 -12.83 -43.75
C GLU A 37 3.71 -13.76 -43.25
N LEU A 38 3.66 -15.00 -43.74
CA LEU A 38 2.69 -16.02 -43.31
C LEU A 38 3.03 -16.60 -41.92
N ASN A 39 4.28 -16.47 -41.49
CA ASN A 39 4.79 -16.82 -40.16
C ASN A 39 4.76 -15.64 -39.18
N LYS A 40 3.78 -14.72 -39.30
CA LYS A 40 3.47 -13.83 -38.17
C LYS A 40 2.99 -14.71 -37.02
N PRO A 41 3.73 -14.78 -35.89
CA PRO A 41 3.33 -15.67 -34.81
C PRO A 41 1.95 -15.28 -34.35
N LYS A 42 1.05 -16.27 -34.25
CA LYS A 42 -0.34 -16.04 -33.86
C LYS A 42 -0.34 -15.28 -32.54
N ALA A 43 -1.32 -14.41 -32.29
CA ALA A 43 -1.39 -13.63 -31.05
C ALA A 43 -1.21 -14.51 -29.79
N PHE A 44 -1.69 -15.76 -29.86
CA PHE A 44 -1.50 -16.78 -28.85
C PHE A 44 -0.03 -17.22 -28.64
N GLU A 45 0.74 -17.41 -29.71
CA GLU A 45 2.16 -17.77 -29.62
C GLU A 45 2.96 -16.64 -28.99
N ARG A 46 2.67 -15.38 -29.35
CA ARG A 46 3.29 -14.20 -28.72
C ARG A 46 2.96 -14.12 -27.22
N TRP A 47 1.71 -14.38 -26.85
CA TRP A 47 1.27 -14.42 -25.46
C TRP A 47 1.94 -15.55 -24.67
N ALA A 48 2.01 -16.75 -25.25
CA ALA A 48 2.69 -17.90 -24.63
C ALA A 48 4.19 -17.64 -24.45
N THR A 49 4.85 -17.07 -25.45
CA THR A 49 6.26 -16.66 -25.35
C THR A 49 6.45 -15.56 -24.30
N TYR A 50 5.54 -14.58 -24.22
CA TYR A 50 5.58 -13.54 -23.19
C TYR A 50 5.51 -14.14 -21.78
N TRP A 51 4.54 -14.99 -21.49
CA TRP A 51 4.42 -15.63 -20.17
C TRP A 51 5.59 -16.55 -19.86
N ARG A 52 6.13 -17.25 -20.86
CA ARG A 52 7.32 -18.09 -20.69
C ARG A 52 8.55 -17.26 -20.34
N ASN A 53 8.74 -16.13 -21.00
CA ASN A 53 9.85 -15.23 -20.72
C ASN A 53 9.66 -14.57 -19.35
N LEU A 54 8.45 -14.09 -19.04
CA LEU A 54 8.12 -13.52 -17.74
C LEU A 54 8.39 -14.50 -16.59
N PHE A 55 7.99 -15.77 -16.74
CA PHE A 55 8.27 -16.81 -15.76
C PHE A 55 9.77 -17.05 -15.62
N LYS A 56 10.52 -17.05 -16.73
CA LYS A 56 11.97 -17.21 -16.73
C LYS A 56 12.65 -16.05 -15.99
N ASP A 57 12.23 -14.82 -16.25
CA ASP A 57 12.78 -13.60 -15.63
C ASP A 57 12.54 -13.59 -14.11
N TYR A 58 11.31 -13.90 -13.65
CA TYR A 58 11.03 -14.00 -12.22
C TYR A 58 11.75 -15.18 -11.53
N LYS A 59 11.93 -16.31 -12.24
CA LYS A 59 12.70 -17.45 -11.73
C LYS A 59 14.17 -17.09 -11.57
N GLU A 60 14.76 -16.43 -12.56
CA GLU A 60 16.15 -15.97 -12.51
C GLU A 60 16.32 -14.93 -11.40
N ALA A 61 15.42 -13.96 -11.29
CA ALA A 61 15.41 -12.99 -10.19
C ALA A 61 15.30 -13.65 -8.80
N ALA A 62 14.47 -14.69 -8.65
CA ALA A 62 14.35 -15.43 -7.40
C ALA A 62 15.62 -16.23 -7.06
N LEU A 63 16.26 -16.84 -8.06
CA LEU A 63 17.53 -17.55 -7.89
C LEU A 63 18.65 -16.58 -7.48
N ASP A 64 18.71 -15.41 -8.10
CA ASP A 64 19.71 -14.41 -7.77
C ASP A 64 19.46 -13.78 -6.39
N ALA A 65 18.21 -13.53 -6.02
CA ALA A 65 17.86 -13.13 -4.66
C ALA A 65 18.27 -14.19 -3.62
N ALA A 66 18.10 -15.48 -3.93
CA ALA A 66 18.55 -16.56 -3.04
C ALA A 66 20.08 -16.63 -2.90
N LYS A 67 20.82 -16.39 -3.99
CA LYS A 67 22.28 -16.27 -3.94
C LYS A 67 22.72 -15.05 -3.12
N ASP A 68 22.11 -13.89 -3.36
CA ASP A 68 22.40 -12.64 -2.65
C ASP A 68 22.15 -12.79 -1.13
N CYS A 69 21.07 -13.48 -0.75
CA CYS A 69 20.80 -13.83 0.65
C CYS A 69 21.90 -14.69 1.28
N LYS A 70 22.53 -15.58 0.50
CA LYS A 70 23.62 -16.46 0.96
C LYS A 70 24.96 -15.74 1.02
N GLU A 71 25.23 -14.85 0.07
CA GLU A 71 26.47 -14.06 -0.01
C GLU A 71 26.50 -12.93 1.03
N HIS A 72 25.34 -12.37 1.37
CA HIS A 72 25.20 -11.26 2.30
C HIS A 72 24.17 -11.51 3.40
N PRO A 73 24.44 -12.43 4.35
CA PRO A 73 23.48 -12.84 5.38
C PRO A 73 23.04 -11.68 6.29
N LEU A 74 23.91 -10.69 6.53
CA LEU A 74 23.58 -9.51 7.34
C LEU A 74 22.52 -8.63 6.64
N LYS A 75 22.70 -8.33 5.34
CA LYS A 75 21.73 -7.54 4.57
C LYS A 75 20.40 -8.27 4.47
N ALA A 76 20.44 -9.56 4.15
CA ALA A 76 19.24 -10.40 4.08
C ALA A 76 18.47 -10.42 5.40
N SER A 77 19.16 -10.57 6.53
CA SER A 77 18.57 -10.53 7.87
C SER A 77 17.86 -9.19 8.12
N THR A 78 18.46 -8.05 7.74
CA THR A 78 17.81 -6.74 7.90
C THR A 78 16.53 -6.59 7.07
N TYR A 79 16.50 -7.09 5.84
CA TYR A 79 15.28 -7.03 5.02
C TYR A 79 14.18 -7.94 5.55
N ILE A 80 14.54 -9.17 5.95
CA ILE A 80 13.60 -10.13 6.53
C ILE A 80 13.04 -9.59 7.84
N SER A 81 13.88 -8.97 8.69
CA SER A 81 13.42 -8.43 9.97
C SER A 81 12.46 -7.25 9.78
N ILE A 82 12.72 -6.35 8.82
CA ILE A 82 11.79 -5.26 8.48
C ILE A 82 10.47 -5.80 7.96
N LEU A 83 10.50 -6.80 7.07
CA LEU A 83 9.29 -7.40 6.53
C LEU A 83 8.50 -8.13 7.62
N ALA A 84 9.17 -8.92 8.45
CA ALA A 84 8.56 -9.62 9.58
C ALA A 84 7.95 -8.64 10.59
N ALA A 85 8.67 -7.55 10.90
CA ALA A 85 8.17 -6.48 11.76
C ALA A 85 6.94 -5.80 11.15
N GLY A 86 6.96 -5.46 9.86
CA GLY A 86 5.81 -4.86 9.17
C GLY A 86 4.57 -5.77 9.21
N VAL A 87 4.74 -7.07 8.96
CA VAL A 87 3.65 -8.06 9.04
C VAL A 87 3.14 -8.21 10.47
N TYR A 88 4.04 -8.28 11.46
CA TYR A 88 3.68 -8.36 12.87
C TYR A 88 2.89 -7.12 13.31
N LEU A 89 3.39 -5.93 12.99
CA LEU A 89 2.75 -4.66 13.34
C LEU A 89 1.39 -4.49 12.64
N ASN A 90 1.26 -4.94 11.39
CA ASN A 90 -0.05 -4.94 10.71
C ASN A 90 -1.06 -5.86 11.40
N ARG A 91 -0.59 -6.99 11.94
CA ARG A 91 -1.44 -7.93 12.67
C ARG A 91 -1.83 -7.39 14.05
N CYS A 92 -0.92 -6.68 14.71
CA CYS A 92 -1.12 -6.00 15.99
C CYS A 92 -1.71 -4.58 15.83
N ASN A 93 -2.44 -4.33 14.75
CA ASN A 93 -3.04 -3.02 14.52
C ASN A 93 -4.46 -2.99 15.13
N PRO A 94 -4.71 -2.17 16.16
CA PRO A 94 -5.95 -2.22 16.92
C PRO A 94 -7.16 -1.83 16.09
N THR A 95 -8.28 -2.54 16.32
CA THR A 95 -9.55 -2.31 15.64
C THR A 95 -10.42 -1.27 16.34
N GLU A 96 -11.42 -0.73 15.65
CA GLU A 96 -12.39 0.19 16.26
C GLU A 96 -13.15 -0.47 17.43
N SER A 97 -13.47 -1.77 17.29
CA SER A 97 -14.05 -2.55 18.39
C SER A 97 -13.14 -2.63 19.60
N SER A 98 -11.82 -2.75 19.40
CA SER A 98 -10.84 -2.73 20.48
C SER A 98 -10.80 -1.37 21.18
N PHE A 99 -10.91 -0.26 20.45
CA PHE A 99 -11.00 1.07 21.06
C PHE A 99 -12.26 1.24 21.91
N LYS A 100 -13.41 0.80 21.37
CA LYS A 100 -14.68 0.85 22.09
C LYS A 100 -14.63 0.02 23.37
N GLU A 101 -14.05 -1.17 23.30
CA GLU A 101 -13.84 -2.01 24.49
C GLU A 101 -12.94 -1.29 25.51
N GLU A 102 -11.80 -0.75 25.08
CA GLU A 102 -10.90 -0.03 25.97
C GLU A 102 -11.57 1.20 26.63
N LEU A 103 -12.37 1.94 25.87
CA LEU A 103 -13.16 3.06 26.38
C LEU A 103 -14.15 2.60 27.45
N LEU A 104 -14.88 1.51 27.22
CA LEU A 104 -15.82 0.95 28.19
C LEU A 104 -15.12 0.47 29.46
N GLN A 105 -14.01 -0.26 29.31
CA GLN A 105 -13.19 -0.72 30.44
C GLN A 105 -12.66 0.46 31.26
N ASN A 106 -12.17 1.51 30.60
CA ASN A 106 -11.69 2.72 31.27
C ASN A 106 -12.81 3.49 31.97
N THR A 107 -14.00 3.53 31.37
CA THR A 107 -15.20 4.10 32.03
C THR A 107 -15.54 3.31 33.30
N ILE A 108 -15.49 1.98 33.26
CA ILE A 108 -15.72 1.14 34.44
C ILE A 108 -14.68 1.41 35.53
N LYS A 109 -13.39 1.52 35.19
CA LYS A 109 -12.33 1.87 36.15
C LYS A 109 -12.61 3.20 36.84
N ILE A 110 -12.98 4.25 36.09
CA ILE A 110 -13.34 5.55 36.68
C ILE A 110 -14.58 5.44 37.57
N MET A 111 -15.57 4.64 37.20
CA MET A 111 -16.78 4.42 38.01
C MET A 111 -16.51 3.71 39.35
N GLN A 112 -15.44 2.91 39.43
CA GLN A 112 -15.03 2.26 40.68
C GLN A 112 -14.42 3.25 41.69
N VAL A 113 -13.94 4.41 41.22
CA VAL A 113 -13.35 5.45 42.08
C VAL A 113 -14.43 6.41 42.55
N GLY A 114 -14.35 6.83 43.81
CA GLY A 114 -15.26 7.81 44.39
C GLY A 114 -15.19 9.17 43.67
N GLN A 115 -16.33 9.87 43.59
CA GLN A 115 -16.45 11.11 42.81
C GLN A 115 -15.51 12.24 43.27
N ASN A 116 -15.15 12.27 44.55
CA ASN A 116 -14.27 13.29 45.10
C ASN A 116 -12.80 13.06 44.71
N VAL A 117 -12.40 11.78 44.60
CA VAL A 117 -10.99 11.37 44.47
C VAL A 117 -10.56 11.25 43.01
N ARG A 118 -11.50 11.02 42.08
CA ARG A 118 -11.18 10.86 40.65
C ARG A 118 -10.78 12.18 39.98
N ASN A 119 -9.94 12.07 38.95
CA ASN A 119 -9.50 13.21 38.16
C ASN A 119 -10.65 13.76 37.27
N PRO A 120 -11.08 15.02 37.44
CA PRO A 120 -12.18 15.59 36.67
C PRO A 120 -11.85 15.77 35.18
N ILE A 121 -10.57 15.95 34.82
CA ILE A 121 -10.14 16.13 33.43
C ILE A 121 -10.32 14.82 32.67
N THR A 122 -9.82 13.72 33.24
CA THR A 122 -9.94 12.38 32.66
C THR A 122 -11.39 11.93 32.60
N GLU A 123 -12.17 12.19 33.66
CA GLU A 123 -13.60 11.88 33.69
C GLU A 123 -14.35 12.60 32.55
N ASN A 124 -14.16 13.91 32.41
CA ASN A 124 -14.83 14.70 31.39
C ASN A 124 -14.43 14.26 29.98
N TYR A 125 -13.15 13.92 29.78
CA TYR A 125 -12.66 13.40 28.51
C TYR A 125 -13.32 12.07 28.12
N VAL A 126 -13.36 11.10 29.04
CA VAL A 126 -13.99 9.79 28.78
C VAL A 126 -15.49 9.93 28.55
N LYS A 127 -16.18 10.79 29.33
CA LYS A 127 -17.60 11.09 29.11
C LYS A 127 -17.86 11.73 27.76
N TRP A 128 -17.09 12.75 27.39
CA TRP A 128 -17.20 13.42 26.09
C TRP A 128 -16.95 12.44 24.93
N LEU A 129 -15.94 11.58 25.06
CA LEU A 129 -15.65 10.57 24.05
C LEU A 129 -16.78 9.53 23.93
N GLY A 130 -17.40 9.15 25.06
CA GLY A 130 -18.61 8.34 25.08
C GLY A 130 -19.80 9.00 24.40
N GLN A 131 -19.98 10.32 24.58
CA GLN A 131 -20.99 11.10 23.87
C GLN A 131 -20.75 11.09 22.35
N CYS A 132 -19.51 11.34 21.91
CA CYS A 132 -19.14 11.28 20.49
C CYS A 132 -19.48 9.91 19.87
N TYR A 133 -19.27 8.83 20.61
CA TYR A 133 -19.65 7.49 20.18
C TYR A 133 -21.16 7.30 20.05
N ASN A 134 -21.93 7.81 21.00
CA ASN A 134 -23.39 7.76 20.96
C ASN A 134 -23.97 8.61 19.81
N GLU A 135 -23.27 9.68 19.44
CA GLU A 135 -23.61 10.53 18.29
C GLU A 135 -23.26 9.91 16.93
N GLY A 136 -22.46 8.83 16.90
CA GLY A 136 -22.06 8.17 15.65
C GLY A 136 -21.02 8.93 14.82
N ILE A 137 -20.35 9.92 15.41
CA ILE A 137 -19.38 10.79 14.72
C ILE A 137 -17.94 10.26 14.76
N VAL A 138 -17.67 9.19 15.52
CA VAL A 138 -16.33 8.61 15.66
C VAL A 138 -16.03 7.69 14.47
N ARG A 139 -14.84 7.86 13.87
CA ARG A 139 -14.40 7.10 12.70
C ARG A 139 -12.99 6.56 12.88
N ARG A 140 -12.74 5.37 12.33
CA ARG A 140 -11.40 4.79 12.25
C ARG A 140 -10.81 4.94 10.85
N LEU A 141 -9.58 5.43 10.79
CA LEU A 141 -8.74 5.40 9.60
C LEU A 141 -7.61 4.38 9.81
N ASN A 142 -7.56 3.34 8.99
CA ASN A 142 -6.54 2.28 9.05
C ASN A 142 -5.46 2.51 7.97
N LEU A 143 -4.20 2.67 8.37
CA LEU A 143 -3.03 2.81 7.48
C LEU A 143 -2.14 1.56 7.45
N GLY A 144 -2.70 0.39 7.80
CA GLY A 144 -2.00 -0.89 7.83
C GLY A 144 -1.32 -1.14 9.18
N ILE A 145 -0.29 -0.36 9.52
CA ILE A 145 0.49 -0.52 10.77
C ILE A 145 -0.05 0.37 11.90
N ILE A 146 -0.57 1.54 11.54
CA ILE A 146 -1.10 2.54 12.46
C ILE A 146 -2.58 2.72 12.16
N SER A 147 -3.39 2.90 13.21
CA SER A 147 -4.78 3.32 13.11
C SER A 147 -4.95 4.70 13.75
N PHE A 148 -5.82 5.52 13.18
CA PHE A 148 -6.25 6.78 13.78
C PHE A 148 -7.74 6.74 14.10
N ILE A 149 -8.10 7.29 15.25
CA ILE A 149 -9.49 7.62 15.58
C ILE A 149 -9.67 9.12 15.38
N TRP A 150 -10.67 9.51 14.61
CA TRP A 150 -10.97 10.91 14.31
C TRP A 150 -12.47 11.18 14.39
N LEU A 151 -12.84 12.46 14.54
CA LEU A 151 -14.23 12.90 14.60
C LEU A 151 -14.69 13.55 13.31
N ASP A 152 -15.80 13.03 12.80
CA ASP A 152 -16.59 13.70 11.77
C ASP A 152 -17.56 14.72 12.39
N ASP A 153 -18.16 15.58 11.55
CA ASP A 153 -19.13 16.57 11.99
C ASP A 153 -20.55 15.99 12.12
N TYR A 154 -20.84 14.89 11.42
CA TYR A 154 -22.17 14.28 11.35
C TYR A 154 -22.07 12.74 11.36
N ASP A 155 -23.16 12.09 11.76
CA ASP A 155 -23.32 10.64 11.66
C ASP A 155 -23.37 10.15 10.20
N GLU A 156 -23.03 8.88 9.96
CA GLU A 156 -22.98 8.25 8.64
C GLU A 156 -24.36 8.24 8.00
N MET A 157 -25.38 8.04 8.83
CA MET A 157 -26.77 7.92 8.42
C MET A 157 -27.44 9.29 8.26
N CYS A 158 -26.72 10.38 8.54
CA CYS A 158 -27.26 11.73 8.48
C CYS A 158 -27.41 12.21 7.03
N ALA A 159 -28.66 12.31 6.55
CA ALA A 159 -28.98 12.78 5.20
C ALA A 159 -29.20 14.31 5.11
N LEU A 160 -28.70 15.10 6.07
CA LEU A 160 -28.79 16.56 6.01
C LEU A 160 -27.95 17.09 4.84
N TYR A 161 -28.45 18.14 4.17
CA TYR A 161 -27.72 18.78 3.06
C TYR A 161 -26.29 19.18 3.44
N LYS A 162 -26.07 19.63 4.69
CA LYS A 162 -24.74 19.99 5.20
C LYS A 162 -23.76 18.81 5.23
N ALA A 163 -24.23 17.60 5.50
CA ALA A 163 -23.40 16.39 5.54
C ALA A 163 -23.10 15.86 4.12
N ILE A 164 -24.06 15.99 3.20
CA ILE A 164 -23.94 15.47 1.83
C ILE A 164 -23.04 16.37 0.96
N CYS A 165 -23.11 17.69 1.15
CA CYS A 165 -22.45 18.67 0.28
C CYS A 165 -20.92 18.51 0.28
N PRO A 166 -20.27 18.21 -0.87
CA PRO A 166 -18.82 18.00 -0.97
C PRO A 166 -17.99 19.21 -0.54
N TYR A 167 -18.51 20.43 -0.73
CA TYR A 167 -17.81 21.67 -0.39
C TYR A 167 -17.77 21.97 1.12
N LEU A 168 -18.70 21.36 1.88
CA LEU A 168 -18.74 21.49 3.34
C LEU A 168 -17.96 20.38 4.05
N LYS A 169 -17.48 19.37 3.31
CA LYS A 169 -16.69 18.28 3.89
C LYS A 169 -15.38 18.77 4.47
N VAL A 170 -14.89 18.00 5.44
CA VAL A 170 -13.64 18.28 6.14
C VAL A 170 -12.48 18.42 5.14
N ARG A 171 -11.76 19.53 5.23
CA ARG A 171 -10.56 19.75 4.41
C ARG A 171 -9.41 18.90 4.94
N TYR A 172 -8.66 18.28 4.03
CA TYR A 172 -7.49 17.46 4.38
C TYR A 172 -6.46 18.22 5.23
N LEU A 173 -6.25 19.52 4.98
CA LEU A 173 -5.31 20.35 5.75
C LEU A 173 -5.67 20.47 7.24
N THR A 174 -6.96 20.42 7.57
CA THR A 174 -7.45 20.55 8.96
C THR A 174 -7.68 19.21 9.66
N PHE A 175 -7.48 18.09 8.95
CA PHE A 175 -7.75 16.75 9.45
C PHE A 175 -6.99 16.43 10.75
N HIS A 176 -5.72 16.83 10.84
CA HIS A 176 -4.86 16.59 12.01
C HIS A 176 -5.44 17.13 13.32
N LYS A 177 -6.27 18.18 13.29
CA LYS A 177 -6.87 18.78 14.50
C LYS A 177 -8.04 17.94 15.05
N ARG A 178 -8.56 17.01 14.25
CA ARG A 178 -9.73 16.17 14.57
C ARG A 178 -9.34 14.75 14.98
N VAL A 179 -8.04 14.43 14.92
CA VAL A 179 -7.52 13.14 15.39
C VAL A 179 -7.56 13.15 16.91
N ILE A 180 -8.27 12.18 17.48
CA ILE A 180 -8.40 12.00 18.94
C ILE A 180 -7.29 11.08 19.44
N ASP A 181 -7.10 9.95 18.76
CA ASP A 181 -6.23 8.88 19.25
C ASP A 181 -5.46 8.21 18.11
N ILE A 182 -4.33 7.62 18.49
CA ILE A 182 -3.38 6.90 17.65
C ILE A 182 -3.28 5.48 18.20
N GLY A 183 -3.71 4.53 17.39
CA GLY A 183 -3.62 3.11 17.63
C GLY A 183 -2.32 2.55 17.05
N PHE A 184 -1.51 1.94 17.91
CA PHE A 184 -0.27 1.29 17.52
C PHE A 184 0.07 0.16 18.50
N MET A 185 0.42 -1.02 17.96
CA MET A 185 0.83 -2.20 18.73
C MET A 185 -0.22 -2.63 19.77
N ASP A 186 -1.43 -2.90 19.31
CA ASP A 186 -2.61 -3.33 20.09
C ASP A 186 -3.01 -2.40 21.24
N LYS A 187 -2.57 -1.14 21.21
CA LYS A 187 -2.88 -0.12 22.22
C LYS A 187 -3.31 1.19 21.62
N TRP A 188 -4.14 1.92 22.36
CA TRP A 188 -4.57 3.29 22.07
C TRP A 188 -3.83 4.27 22.98
N TRP A 189 -2.87 4.98 22.40
CA TRP A 189 -1.85 5.69 23.17
C TRP A 189 -2.35 6.92 23.89
N VAL A 190 -3.28 7.68 23.29
CA VAL A 190 -3.79 8.91 23.89
C VAL A 190 -4.73 8.57 25.02
N LEU A 191 -5.66 7.64 24.82
CA LEU A 191 -6.59 7.17 25.83
C LEU A 191 -5.86 6.55 27.04
N ASP A 192 -4.90 5.65 26.80
CA ASP A 192 -4.08 5.06 27.87
C ASP A 192 -3.31 6.13 28.66
N ASN A 193 -2.71 7.10 27.97
CA ASN A 193 -1.98 8.18 28.63
C ASN A 193 -2.90 9.10 29.46
N LYS A 194 -4.13 9.36 29.01
CA LYS A 194 -5.13 10.13 29.78
C LYS A 194 -5.64 9.38 31.00
N MET A 195 -5.52 8.05 31.01
CA MET A 195 -5.96 7.17 32.08
C MET A 195 -4.89 6.90 33.16
N LYS A 196 -3.65 7.39 33.04
CA LYS A 196 -2.58 7.11 34.01
C LYS A 196 -2.90 7.54 35.44
N ASP A 197 -3.35 8.79 35.62
CA ASP A 197 -3.63 9.41 36.92
C ASP A 197 -5.13 9.69 37.09
N TYR A 198 -5.97 8.71 36.73
CA TYR A 198 -7.43 8.86 36.77
C TYR A 198 -8.01 8.87 38.19
N ASP A 199 -7.27 8.37 39.17
CA ASP A 199 -7.61 8.24 40.58
C ASP A 199 -6.97 9.32 41.47
N VAL A 200 -6.31 10.31 40.87
CA VAL A 200 -5.70 11.44 41.58
C VAL A 200 -6.44 12.72 41.24
N ASN A 201 -7.13 13.29 42.22
CA ASN A 201 -7.70 14.63 42.12
C ASN A 201 -6.77 15.67 42.75
N GLU A 202 -6.03 16.39 41.92
CA GLU A 202 -5.12 17.45 42.38
C GLU A 202 -5.83 18.54 43.20
N ALA A 203 -7.11 18.82 42.93
CA ALA A 203 -7.87 19.84 43.65
C ALA A 203 -7.97 19.56 45.16
N GLU A 204 -7.94 18.28 45.57
CA GLU A 204 -7.94 17.90 46.99
C GLU A 204 -6.63 18.25 47.73
N PHE A 205 -5.54 18.43 47.00
CA PHE A 205 -4.22 18.65 47.58
C PHE A 205 -3.84 20.13 47.64
N HIS A 206 -4.37 20.96 46.74
CA HIS A 206 -4.12 22.41 46.73
C HIS A 206 -4.49 23.10 48.05
N GLY A 207 -5.54 22.64 48.74
CA GLY A 207 -5.92 23.17 50.07
C GLY A 207 -5.05 22.72 51.24
N ARG A 208 -4.33 21.59 51.10
CA ARG A 208 -3.46 21.01 52.15
C ARG A 208 -2.04 21.56 52.11
N VAL A 209 -1.53 21.94 50.94
CA VAL A 209 -0.16 22.51 50.82
C VAL A 209 -0.06 23.85 51.55
N MET A 210 -1.09 24.69 51.53
CA MET A 210 -1.11 25.95 52.31
C MET A 210 -1.15 25.73 53.84
N GLN A 211 -1.57 24.56 54.31
CA GLN A 211 -1.61 24.24 55.76
C GLN A 211 -0.29 23.65 56.26
N LEU A 212 0.54 23.10 55.37
CA LEU A 212 1.83 22.51 55.72
C LEU A 212 3.00 23.50 55.56
N SER A 213 2.78 24.63 54.89
CA SER A 213 3.75 25.72 54.73
C SER A 213 3.61 26.85 55.76
N ASN A 214 2.67 26.71 56.70
CA ASN A 214 2.48 27.58 57.87
C ASN A 214 2.82 26.80 59.14
#